data_AF-A0A9D5W032-F1
#
_entry.id   AF-A0A9D5W032-F1
#
_cell.length_a   1.000
_cell.length_b   1.000
_cell.length_c   1.000
_cell.angle_alpha   90.00
_cell.angle_beta   90.00
_cell.angle_gamma   90.00
#
_symmetry.space_group_name_H-M   'P 1'
#
loop_
_entity.id
_entity.type
_entity.pdbx_description
1 polymer ?
#
loop_
_entity_poly.entity_id
_entity_poly.type
_entity_poly.pdbx_seq_one_letter_code
_entity_poly.pdbx_strand_id
1 'polypeptide(L)'
;MTIEQIQKRNGKSGQLKVTKVDGNCYYVESSQGKIAYKVFMSEDKEYCNCGDYTTNAAKDPTFRCKHLLSVINFIDNQEEEDFQENK
;
A
#
# COMPACT_ATOMS: atom_id res chain seq x y z
N MET A 1 5.95 -19.64 21.24
CA MET A 1 5.55 -18.36 20.63
C MET A 1 4.18 -18.58 20.01
N THR A 2 3.15 -18.04 20.65
CA THR A 2 1.75 -18.20 20.22
C THR A 2 1.41 -17.19 19.13
N ILE A 3 0.52 -17.63 18.23
CA ILE A 3 0.05 -16.94 17.00
C ILE A 3 -0.40 -15.50 17.29
N GLU A 4 -0.87 -15.23 18.51
CA GLU A 4 -1.34 -13.92 18.97
C GLU A 4 -0.25 -12.83 19.01
N GLN A 5 1.03 -13.19 19.17
CA GLN A 5 2.12 -12.21 19.20
C GLN A 5 2.55 -11.73 17.80
N ILE A 6 2.29 -12.53 16.75
CA ILE A 6 2.54 -12.15 15.36
C ILE A 6 1.49 -11.11 14.92
N GLN A 7 0.23 -11.29 15.30
CA GLN A 7 -0.86 -10.36 14.98
C GLN A 7 -0.69 -8.99 15.68
N LYS A 8 -0.24 -8.95 16.94
CA LYS A 8 0.01 -7.69 17.65
C LYS A 8 1.21 -6.90 17.16
N ARG A 9 2.11 -7.52 16.37
CA ARG A 9 3.28 -6.82 15.79
C ARG A 9 2.95 -6.11 14.48
N ASN A 10 1.96 -6.60 13.71
CA ASN A 10 1.40 -5.88 12.56
C ASN A 10 0.62 -4.62 12.98
N GLY A 11 -0.01 -4.63 14.16
CA GLY A 11 -0.96 -3.58 14.55
C GLY A 11 -0.37 -2.23 15.01
N LYS A 12 0.95 -2.04 15.08
CA LYS A 12 1.52 -0.82 15.72
C LYS A 12 2.65 -0.10 14.99
N SER A 13 3.15 -0.60 13.86
CA SER A 13 4.22 0.13 13.17
C SER A 13 4.30 -0.28 11.70
N GLY A 14 3.90 0.60 10.78
CA GLY A 14 4.42 0.58 9.41
C GLY A 14 3.42 0.55 8.27
N GLN A 15 2.19 0.06 8.45
CA GLN A 15 1.20 0.09 7.38
C GLN A 15 0.50 1.44 7.35
N LEU A 16 0.79 2.22 6.32
CA LEU A 16 0.02 3.41 6.00
C LEU A 16 -1.39 2.98 5.66
N LYS A 17 -2.39 3.74 6.12
CA LYS A 17 -3.79 3.42 5.82
C LYS A 17 -4.02 3.61 4.31
N VAL A 18 -4.42 2.54 3.64
CA VAL A 18 -4.78 2.55 2.22
C VAL A 18 -6.30 2.56 2.10
N THR A 19 -6.82 3.34 1.16
CA THR A 19 -8.25 3.39 0.83
C THR A 19 -8.40 3.32 -0.68
N LYS A 20 -9.03 2.26 -1.17
CA LYS A 20 -9.41 2.13 -2.59
C LYS A 20 -10.58 3.08 -2.87
N VAL A 21 -10.49 3.86 -3.95
CA VAL A 21 -11.55 4.83 -4.31
C VAL A 21 -12.27 4.42 -5.56
N ASP A 22 -11.54 4.17 -6.64
CA ASP A 22 -12.15 3.88 -7.94
C ASP A 22 -11.18 3.10 -8.82
N GLY A 23 -11.62 1.93 -9.31
CA GLY A 23 -10.80 1.03 -10.11
C GLY A 23 -9.40 0.82 -9.53
N ASN A 24 -8.40 1.35 -10.26
CA ASN A 24 -6.98 1.24 -9.99
C ASN A 24 -6.40 2.44 -9.21
N CYS A 25 -7.27 3.28 -8.63
CA CYS A 25 -6.91 4.44 -7.82
C CYS A 25 -7.04 4.16 -6.31
N TYR A 26 -5.98 4.49 -5.59
CA TYR A 26 -5.86 4.33 -4.15
C TYR A 26 -5.40 5.64 -3.50
N TYR A 27 -5.88 5.92 -2.29
CA TYR A 27 -5.29 6.94 -1.42
C TYR A 27 -4.54 6.28 -0.29
N VAL A 28 -3.34 6.79 -0.01
CA VAL A 28 -2.50 6.31 1.08
C VAL A 28 -2.26 7.46 2.05
N GLU A 29 -2.72 7.32 3.27
CA GLU A 29 -2.49 8.33 4.30
C GLU A 29 -1.02 8.38 4.71
N SER A 30 -0.52 9.58 4.94
CA SER A 30 0.78 9.76 5.61
C SER A 30 0.75 9.16 7.01
N SER A 31 1.93 8.82 7.54
CA SER A 31 2.09 8.32 8.92
C SER A 31 1.59 9.30 10.00
N GLN A 32 1.37 10.57 9.66
CA GLN A 32 0.84 11.59 10.57
C GLN A 32 -0.65 11.86 10.37
N GLY A 33 -1.33 11.20 9.43
CA GLY A 33 -2.79 11.30 9.20
C GLY A 33 -3.28 12.64 8.65
N LYS A 34 -2.38 13.57 8.26
CA LYS A 34 -2.76 14.92 7.81
C LYS A 34 -2.95 15.06 6.30
N ILE A 35 -2.33 14.17 5.54
CA ILE A 35 -2.24 14.23 4.08
C ILE A 35 -2.45 12.81 3.54
N ALA A 36 -3.16 12.69 2.42
CA ALA A 36 -3.26 11.47 1.64
C ALA A 36 -2.59 11.65 0.27
N TYR A 37 -1.87 10.63 -0.17
CA TYR A 37 -1.22 10.59 -1.48
C TYR A 37 -2.03 9.72 -2.42
N LYS A 38 -2.21 10.19 -3.65
CA LYS A 38 -2.87 9.42 -4.71
C LYS A 38 -1.86 8.45 -5.31
N VAL A 39 -2.23 7.18 -5.32
CA VAL A 39 -1.51 6.09 -5.96
C VAL A 39 -2.40 5.51 -7.05
N PHE A 40 -1.80 5.25 -8.21
CA PHE A 40 -2.43 4.55 -9.31
C PHE A 40 -1.62 3.29 -9.59
N MET A 41 -2.30 2.15 -9.63
CA MET A 41 -1.67 0.84 -9.81
C MET A 41 -2.46 0.04 -10.83
N SER A 42 -1.86 -0.17 -12.00
CA SER A 42 -2.37 -1.03 -13.07
C SER A 42 -1.30 -2.04 -13.47
N GLU A 43 -1.67 -3.08 -14.21
CA GLU A 43 -0.76 -4.14 -14.66
C GLU A 43 0.49 -3.59 -15.39
N ASP A 44 0.31 -2.54 -16.21
CA ASP A 44 1.41 -1.95 -16.99
C ASP A 44 2.06 -0.73 -16.33
N LYS A 45 1.41 -0.11 -15.32
CA LYS A 45 1.83 1.20 -14.82
C LYS A 45 1.54 1.41 -13.35
N GLU A 46 2.61 1.76 -12.63
CA GLU A 46 2.60 2.21 -11.25
C GLU A 46 2.86 3.72 -11.22
N TYR A 47 2.12 4.47 -10.40
CA TYR A 47 2.35 5.90 -10.21
C TYR A 47 1.96 6.36 -8.80
N CYS A 48 2.76 7.25 -8.22
CA CYS A 48 2.44 7.93 -6.97
C CYS A 48 2.72 9.43 -7.08
N ASN A 49 1.84 10.26 -6.51
CA ASN A 49 2.04 11.71 -6.51
C ASN A 49 2.94 12.24 -5.38
N CYS A 50 3.62 11.38 -4.62
CA CYS A 50 4.49 11.83 -3.53
C CYS A 50 5.84 12.37 -4.05
N GLY A 51 6.41 13.35 -3.34
CA GLY A 51 7.67 13.99 -3.74
C GLY A 51 8.85 13.03 -3.90
N ASP A 52 8.87 11.95 -3.12
CA ASP A 52 9.90 10.91 -3.18
C ASP A 52 9.82 10.12 -4.50
N TYR A 53 8.61 9.71 -4.90
CA TYR A 53 8.39 9.04 -6.17
C TYR A 53 8.68 9.96 -7.35
N THR A 54 8.16 11.19 -7.35
CA THR A 54 8.38 12.12 -8.48
C THR A 54 9.85 12.45 -8.71
N THR A 55 10.67 12.43 -7.64
CA THR A 55 12.10 12.74 -7.72
C THR A 55 12.93 11.53 -8.16
N ASN A 56 12.58 10.32 -7.69
CA ASN A 56 13.39 9.13 -7.89
C ASN A 56 12.92 8.28 -9.09
N ALA A 57 11.63 8.27 -9.43
CA ALA A 57 11.10 7.49 -10.55
C ALA A 57 11.69 7.88 -11.91
N ALA A 58 12.12 9.12 -12.07
CA ALA A 58 12.81 9.58 -13.29
C ALA A 58 14.23 8.99 -13.44
N LYS A 59 14.86 8.62 -12.31
CA LYS A 59 16.22 8.05 -12.28
C LYS A 59 16.20 6.53 -12.26
N ASP A 60 15.21 5.97 -11.60
CA ASP A 60 15.00 4.53 -11.45
C ASP A 60 13.52 4.20 -11.72
N PRO A 61 13.19 3.66 -12.91
CA PRO A 61 11.83 3.25 -13.25
C PRO A 61 11.25 2.17 -12.34
N THR A 62 12.11 1.43 -11.63
CA THR A 62 11.70 0.37 -10.69
C THR A 62 11.50 0.90 -9.27
N PHE A 63 11.70 2.20 -9.04
CA PHE A 63 11.58 2.82 -7.74
C PHE A 63 10.14 2.77 -7.22
N ARG A 64 9.95 2.10 -6.08
CA ARG A 64 8.67 2.04 -5.37
C ARG A 64 8.78 2.79 -4.05
N CYS A 65 8.08 3.91 -3.96
CA CYS A 65 8.00 4.67 -2.72
C CYS A 65 7.17 3.91 -1.67
N LYS A 66 7.26 4.35 -0.41
CA LYS A 66 6.49 3.75 0.70
C LYS A 66 4.98 3.67 0.46
N HIS A 67 4.41 4.57 -0.33
CA HIS A 67 2.97 4.57 -0.62
C HIS A 67 2.61 3.47 -1.62
N LEU A 68 3.42 3.28 -2.68
CA LEU A 68 3.25 2.18 -3.62
C LEU A 68 3.36 0.83 -2.90
N LEU A 69 4.41 0.65 -2.09
CA LEU A 69 4.58 -0.56 -1.29
C LEU A 69 3.39 -0.83 -0.36
N SER A 70 2.79 0.22 0.21
CA SER A 70 1.59 0.08 1.05
C SER A 70 0.39 -0.42 0.24
N VAL A 71 0.22 0.04 -1.00
CA VAL A 71 -0.86 -0.42 -1.89
C VAL A 71 -0.64 -1.85 -2.38
N ILE A 72 0.60 -2.21 -2.74
CA ILE A 72 0.94 -3.59 -3.14
C ILE A 72 0.56 -4.55 -2.00
N ASN A 73 1.05 -4.26 -0.79
CA ASN A 73 0.72 -5.06 0.38
C ASN A 73 -0.80 -5.08 0.64
N PHE A 74 -1.51 -3.97 0.42
CA PHE A 74 -2.96 -3.93 0.61
C PHE A 74 -3.69 -4.86 -0.38
N ILE A 75 -3.27 -4.91 -1.64
CA ILE A 75 -3.85 -5.79 -2.66
C ILE A 75 -3.55 -7.24 -2.32
N ASP A 76 -2.28 -7.57 -2.05
CA ASP A 76 -1.87 -8.95 -1.71
C ASP A 76 -2.64 -9.50 -0.49
N ASN A 77 -2.86 -8.66 0.54
CA ASN A 77 -3.63 -9.07 1.72
C ASN A 77 -5.14 -9.25 1.42
N GLN A 78 -5.72 -8.49 0.47
CA GLN A 78 -7.14 -8.69 0.11
C GLN A 78 -7.36 -10.06 -0.54
N GLU A 79 -6.43 -10.49 -1.40
CA GLU A 79 -6.53 -11.79 -2.06
C GLU A 79 -6.47 -12.94 -1.06
N GLU A 80 -5.73 -12.83 0.05
CA GLU A 80 -5.67 -13.90 1.06
C GLU A 80 -6.99 -14.10 1.84
N GLU A 81 -7.83 -13.06 1.98
CA GLU A 81 -9.10 -13.12 2.72
C GLU A 81 -10.22 -13.78 1.90
N ASP A 82 -10.29 -13.53 0.59
CA ASP A 82 -11.32 -14.10 -0.30
C ASP A 82 -11.22 -15.64 -0.47
N PHE A 83 -10.06 -16.25 -0.19
CA PHE A 83 -9.89 -17.71 -0.26
C PHE A 83 -10.33 -18.47 1.00
N GLN A 84 -10.59 -17.79 2.13
CA GLN A 84 -10.90 -18.47 3.39
C GLN A 84 -12.41 -18.62 3.69
N GLU A 85 -13.30 -17.93 2.97
CA GLU A 85 -14.76 -17.98 3.22
C GLU A 85 -15.49 -19.11 2.47
N ASN A 86 -14.79 -19.93 1.67
CA ASN A 86 -15.39 -21.01 0.88
C ASN A 86 -14.93 -22.43 1.29
N LYS A 87 -14.81 -22.67 2.61
CA LYS A 87 -14.57 -24.00 3.18
C LYS A 87 -15.50 -24.27 4.36
#